data_AF-A0A0Q4GJK7-F1
#
_entry.id   AF-A0A0Q4GJK7-F1
#
_cell.length_a   1.000
_cell.length_b   1.000
_cell.length_c   1.000
_cell.angle_alpha   90.00
_cell.angle_beta   90.00
_cell.angle_gamma   90.00
#
_symmetry.space_group_name_H-M   'P 1'
#
loop_
_entity.id
_entity.type
_entity.pdbx_description
1 polymer ?
#
loop_
_entity_poly.entity_id
_entity_poly.type
_entity_poly.pdbx_seq_one_letter_code
_entity_poly.pdbx_strand_id
1 'polypeptide(L)'
;MWLSISAMLALFYLGDLWLGDRGRWDKLKSFLFLLFVGGPIGFFVIKMHKAFTEKQLANHGVHAQGIVTDLYLRRSKRSKTPYAVFTYKLNNKIWTQEVINRNSDLQIGDTLMLLCAKTDPEIFKID
;
A
#
# COMPACT_ATOMS: atom_id res chain seq x y z
N MET A 1 -18.51 -16.77 -10.30
CA MET A 1 -18.58 -17.79 -11.36
C MET A 1 -17.56 -17.56 -12.46
N TRP A 2 -17.51 -16.38 -13.09
CA TRP A 2 -16.49 -16.06 -14.09
C TRP A 2 -15.05 -16.09 -13.54
N LEU A 3 -14.84 -15.50 -12.36
CA LEU A 3 -13.53 -15.47 -11.68
C LEU A 3 -12.98 -16.87 -11.34
N SER A 4 -13.85 -17.80 -10.93
CA SER A 4 -13.47 -19.17 -10.60
C SER A 4 -13.11 -19.98 -11.84
N ILE A 5 -13.81 -19.76 -12.95
CA ILE A 5 -13.51 -20.40 -14.25
C ILE A 5 -12.18 -19.89 -14.81
N SER A 6 -11.93 -18.58 -14.76
CA SER A 6 -10.66 -18.00 -15.18
C SER A 6 -9.48 -18.42 -14.29
N ALA A 7 -9.68 -18.56 -12.99
CA ALA A 7 -8.66 -19.04 -12.06
C ALA A 7 -8.32 -20.52 -12.32
N MET A 8 -9.33 -21.35 -12.57
CA MET A 8 -9.15 -22.77 -12.90
C MET A 8 -8.43 -22.96 -14.24
N LEU A 9 -8.78 -22.18 -15.28
CA LEU A 9 -8.06 -22.15 -16.56
C LEU A 9 -6.62 -21.68 -16.41
N ALA A 10 -6.37 -20.65 -15.60
CA ALA A 10 -5.02 -20.15 -15.34
C ALA A 10 -4.16 -21.19 -14.60
N LEU A 11 -4.73 -21.89 -13.61
CA LEU A 11 -4.06 -22.99 -12.89
C LEU A 11 -3.74 -24.17 -13.82
N PHE A 12 -4.67 -24.53 -14.72
CA PHE A 12 -4.46 -25.59 -15.70
C PHE A 12 -3.34 -25.23 -16.69
N TYR A 13 -3.31 -23.99 -17.17
CA TYR A 13 -2.27 -23.48 -18.06
C TYR A 13 -0.90 -23.42 -17.34
N LEU A 14 -0.87 -22.96 -16.09
CA LEU A 14 0.35 -22.92 -15.28
C LEU A 14 0.93 -24.32 -15.01
N GLY A 15 0.08 -25.32 -14.80
CA GLY A 15 0.49 -26.71 -14.63
C GLY A 15 1.21 -27.28 -15.86
N ASP A 16 0.71 -27.00 -17.05
CA ASP A 16 1.28 -27.48 -18.32
C ASP A 16 2.60 -26.75 -18.69
N LEU A 17 2.77 -25.51 -18.22
CA LEU A 17 3.97 -24.69 -18.44
C LEU A 17 5.11 -24.90 -17.45
N TRP A 18 4.82 -25.39 -16.25
CA TRP A 18 5.84 -25.68 -15.25
C TRP A 18 6.49 -27.07 -15.45
N LEU A 19 5.83 -27.98 -16.16
CA LEU A 19 6.26 -29.38 -16.33
C LEU A 19 6.93 -29.70 -17.68
N GLY A 20 7.05 -28.74 -18.61
CA GLY A 20 7.61 -28.97 -19.94
C GLY A 20 8.98 -28.32 -20.15
N ASP A 21 9.98 -29.11 -20.54
CA ASP A 21 11.29 -28.64 -21.01
C ASP A 21 11.19 -28.02 -22.43
N ARG A 22 10.32 -27.02 -22.58
CA ARG A 22 9.98 -26.40 -23.88
C ARG A 22 10.71 -25.08 -24.09
N GLY A 23 11.00 -24.80 -25.37
CA GLY A 23 11.88 -23.73 -25.84
C GLY A 23 11.49 -22.31 -25.39
N ARG A 24 12.42 -21.36 -25.58
CA ARG A 24 12.31 -19.95 -25.12
C ARG A 24 10.97 -19.26 -25.46
N TRP A 25 10.33 -19.64 -26.57
CA TRP A 25 9.06 -19.07 -27.02
C TRP A 25 7.85 -19.44 -26.15
N ASP A 26 7.82 -20.64 -25.58
CA ASP A 26 6.71 -21.06 -24.72
C ASP A 26 6.79 -20.39 -23.35
N LYS A 27 8.00 -20.14 -22.84
CA LYS A 27 8.23 -19.33 -21.62
C LYS A 27 7.76 -17.89 -21.79
N LEU A 28 7.96 -17.30 -22.98
CA LEU A 28 7.49 -15.94 -23.29
C LEU A 28 5.96 -15.86 -23.37
N LYS A 29 5.31 -16.84 -24.04
CA LYS A 29 3.84 -16.96 -24.01
C LYS A 29 3.33 -17.14 -22.58
N SER A 30 4.10 -17.87 -21.77
CA SER A 30 3.98 -17.99 -20.30
C SER A 30 3.76 -16.67 -19.60
N PHE A 31 4.80 -15.88 -19.71
CA PHE A 31 4.89 -14.57 -19.12
C PHE A 31 3.79 -13.63 -19.64
N LEU A 32 3.52 -13.62 -20.95
CA LEU A 32 2.48 -12.78 -21.55
C LEU A 32 1.09 -13.15 -21.04
N PHE A 33 0.76 -14.45 -20.92
CA PHE A 33 -0.51 -14.89 -20.37
C PHE A 33 -0.68 -14.47 -18.91
N LEU A 34 0.35 -14.67 -18.08
CA LEU A 34 0.37 -14.19 -16.69
C LEU A 34 0.21 -12.68 -16.60
N LEU A 35 0.81 -11.91 -17.50
CA LEU A 35 0.71 -10.45 -17.52
C LEU A 35 -0.69 -10.00 -17.96
N PHE A 36 -1.29 -10.65 -18.95
CA PHE A 36 -2.64 -10.32 -19.43
C PHE A 36 -3.76 -10.74 -18.48
N VAL A 37 -3.60 -11.84 -17.73
CA VAL A 37 -4.61 -12.28 -16.76
C VAL A 37 -4.34 -11.68 -15.39
N GLY A 38 -3.10 -11.76 -14.91
CA GLY A 38 -2.69 -11.27 -13.60
C GLY A 38 -2.58 -9.74 -13.53
N GLY A 39 -2.20 -9.07 -14.61
CA GLY A 39 -2.07 -7.61 -14.66
C GLY A 39 -3.37 -6.87 -14.35
N PRO A 40 -4.49 -7.16 -15.04
CA PRO A 40 -5.78 -6.56 -14.74
C PRO A 40 -6.27 -6.85 -13.33
N ILE A 41 -6.06 -8.07 -12.82
CA ILE A 41 -6.43 -8.43 -11.44
C ILE A 41 -5.63 -7.60 -10.44
N GLY A 42 -4.31 -7.53 -10.59
CA GLY A 42 -3.45 -6.72 -9.73
C GLY A 42 -3.82 -5.24 -9.77
N PHE A 43 -4.08 -4.71 -10.96
CA PHE A 43 -4.54 -3.32 -11.12
C PHE A 43 -5.89 -3.07 -10.42
N PHE A 44 -6.84 -4.00 -10.55
CA PHE A 44 -8.15 -3.89 -9.91
C PHE A 44 -8.05 -3.94 -8.39
N VAL A 45 -7.19 -4.82 -7.85
CA VAL A 45 -6.93 -4.90 -6.40
C VAL A 45 -6.35 -3.59 -5.88
N ILE A 46 -5.37 -3.00 -6.56
CA ILE A 46 -4.79 -1.70 -6.17
C ILE A 46 -5.84 -0.59 -6.19
N LYS A 47 -6.68 -0.54 -7.24
CA LYS A 47 -7.76 0.45 -7.36
C LYS A 47 -8.81 0.28 -6.27
N MET A 48 -9.23 -0.95 -5.99
CA MET A 48 -10.21 -1.26 -4.94
C MET A 48 -9.66 -0.92 -3.55
N HIS A 49 -8.39 -1.23 -3.29
CA HIS A 49 -7.75 -0.87 -2.02
C HIS A 49 -7.76 0.65 -1.83
N LYS A 50 -7.34 1.42 -2.84
CA LYS A 50 -7.38 2.89 -2.78
C LYS A 50 -8.79 3.43 -2.52
N ALA A 51 -9.79 2.91 -3.26
CA ALA A 51 -11.18 3.31 -3.09
C ALA A 51 -11.75 2.94 -1.72
N PHE A 52 -11.32 1.82 -1.14
CA PHE A 52 -11.70 1.40 0.20
C PHE A 52 -11.12 2.33 1.27
N THR A 53 -9.84 2.65 1.18
CA THR A 53 -9.16 3.60 2.08
C THR A 53 -9.83 4.98 2.02
N GLU A 54 -10.12 5.49 0.83
CA GLU A 54 -10.83 6.76 0.65
C GLU A 54 -12.25 6.73 1.23
N LYS A 55 -13.01 5.64 1.03
CA LYS A 55 -14.35 5.49 1.63
C LYS A 55 -14.32 5.37 3.14
N GLN A 56 -13.34 4.66 3.71
CA GLN A 56 -13.18 4.54 5.15
C GLN A 56 -12.86 5.90 5.78
N LEU A 57 -11.96 6.67 5.16
CA LEU A 57 -11.65 8.03 5.60
C LEU A 57 -12.84 8.99 5.45
N ALA A 58 -13.62 8.86 4.37
CA ALA A 58 -14.79 9.73 4.15
C ALA A 58 -15.94 9.44 5.13
N ASN A 59 -16.21 8.17 5.43
CA ASN A 59 -17.36 7.79 6.26
C ASN A 59 -17.04 7.67 7.75
N HIS A 60 -15.79 7.36 8.09
CA HIS A 60 -15.34 7.08 9.45
C HIS A 60 -14.04 7.82 9.82
N GLY A 61 -13.70 8.85 9.06
CA GLY A 61 -12.58 9.73 9.36
C GLY A 61 -12.83 10.49 10.66
N VAL A 62 -11.85 10.42 11.56
CA VAL A 62 -11.81 11.21 12.79
C VAL A 62 -10.56 12.07 12.69
N HIS A 63 -10.74 13.37 12.92
CA HIS A 63 -9.60 14.27 13.02
C HIS A 63 -8.88 14.02 14.35
N ALA A 64 -7.59 13.74 14.27
CA ALA A 64 -6.69 13.59 15.39
C ALA A 64 -5.53 14.57 15.24
N GLN A 65 -5.13 15.15 16.36
CA GLN A 65 -3.99 16.05 16.43
C GLN A 65 -2.74 15.21 16.77
N GLY A 66 -1.77 15.19 15.87
CA GLY A 66 -0.49 14.51 16.07
C GLY A 66 0.62 15.50 16.31
N ILE A 67 1.60 15.13 17.15
CA ILE A 67 2.78 15.94 17.42
C ILE A 67 4.00 15.19 16.87
N VAL A 68 4.83 15.89 16.10
CA VAL A 68 6.10 15.34 15.60
C VAL A 68 7.05 15.16 16.78
N THR A 69 7.42 13.93 17.06
CA THR A 69 8.28 13.56 18.19
C THR A 69 9.73 13.32 17.79
N ASP A 70 9.97 12.90 16.55
CA ASP A 70 11.31 12.57 16.08
C ASP A 70 11.47 12.81 14.57
N LEU A 71 12.69 13.08 14.14
CA LEU A 71 13.07 13.28 12.74
C LEU A 71 14.36 12.52 12.47
N TYR A 72 14.37 11.66 11.46
CA TYR A 72 15.55 10.88 11.13
C TYR A 72 15.76 10.73 9.62
N LEU A 73 17.02 10.50 9.23
CA LEU A 73 17.40 10.27 7.83
C LEU A 73 17.67 8.78 7.61
N ARG A 74 16.80 8.11 6.84
CA ARG A 74 17.05 6.73 6.42
C ARG A 74 18.02 6.75 5.25
N ARG A 75 19.19 6.12 5.44
CA ARG A 75 20.19 5.93 4.37
C ARG A 75 19.93 4.62 3.64
N SER A 76 19.71 4.70 2.33
CA SER A 76 19.83 3.59 1.40
C SER A 76 21.06 3.78 0.53
N LYS A 77 21.56 2.72 -0.12
CA LYS A 77 22.83 2.70 -0.89
C LYS A 77 23.03 3.88 -1.86
N ARG A 78 21.95 4.52 -2.33
CA ARG A 78 21.98 5.67 -3.26
C ARG A 78 21.14 6.87 -2.84
N SER A 79 20.49 6.85 -1.68
CA SER A 79 19.55 7.92 -1.31
C SER A 79 19.50 8.13 0.21
N LYS A 80 19.33 9.40 0.61
CA LYS A 80 18.97 9.79 1.98
C LYS A 80 17.53 10.27 1.92
N THR A 81 16.65 9.60 2.64
CA THR A 81 15.23 9.98 2.69
C THR A 81 14.91 10.48 4.10
N PRO A 82 14.48 11.74 4.25
CA PRO A 82 14.02 12.27 5.54
C PRO A 82 12.67 11.66 5.93
N TYR A 83 12.58 11.22 7.18
CA TYR A 83 11.36 10.73 7.81
C TYR A 83 11.05 11.56 9.04
N ALA A 84 9.76 11.76 9.28
CA ALA A 84 9.22 12.33 10.50
C ALA A 84 8.38 11.28 11.21
N VAL A 85 8.57 11.16 12.52
CA VAL A 85 7.76 10.34 13.40
C VAL A 85 6.85 11.26 14.18
N PHE A 86 5.55 10.99 14.16
CA PHE A 86 4.57 11.71 14.95
C PHE A 86 3.78 10.75 15.83
N THR A 87 3.32 11.29 16.95
CA THR A 87 2.46 10.58 17.89
C THR A 87 1.13 11.27 18.00
N TYR A 88 0.04 10.50 18.07
CA TYR A 88 -1.31 11.05 18.21
C TYR A 88 -2.14 10.16 19.13
N LYS A 89 -3.16 10.75 19.76
CA LYS A 89 -4.07 10.04 20.65
C LYS A 89 -5.39 9.75 19.94
N LEU A 90 -5.74 8.47 19.82
CA LEU A 90 -7.03 8.02 19.28
C LEU A 90 -7.61 6.93 20.17
N ASN A 91 -8.90 7.03 20.51
CA ASN A 91 -9.60 6.05 21.36
C ASN A 91 -8.88 5.76 22.70
N ASN A 92 -8.35 6.81 23.33
CA ASN A 92 -7.58 6.74 24.58
C ASN A 92 -6.27 5.91 24.51
N LYS A 93 -5.79 5.60 23.30
CA LYS A 93 -4.49 4.97 23.04
C LYS A 93 -3.58 5.95 22.29
N ILE A 94 -2.28 5.83 22.53
CA ILE A 94 -1.25 6.59 21.81
C ILE A 94 -0.78 5.73 20.64
N TRP A 95 -0.75 6.33 19.46
CA TRP A 95 -0.29 5.74 18.22
C TRP A 95 0.93 6.49 17.72
N THR A 96 1.86 5.77 17.11
CA THR A 96 3.10 6.32 16.56
C THR A 96 3.20 5.91 15.11
N GLN A 97 3.45 6.87 14.21
CA GLN A 97 3.56 6.61 12.78
C GLN A 97 4.69 7.40 12.14
N GLU A 98 5.20 6.86 11.04
CA GLU A 98 6.29 7.44 10.26
C GLU A 98 5.79 7.92 8.90
N VAL A 99 6.19 9.13 8.52
CA VAL A 99 5.90 9.74 7.21
C VAL A 99 7.16 10.30 6.59
N ILE A 100 7.19 10.31 5.26
CA ILE A 100 8.33 10.86 4.52
C ILE A 100 8.23 12.39 4.54
N ASN A 101 9.22 13.04 5.13
CA ASN A 101 9.30 14.49 5.23
C ASN A 101 10.00 15.08 3.98
N ARG A 102 9.38 14.93 2.80
CA ARG A 102 10.03 15.16 1.49
C ARG A 102 10.74 16.51 1.35
N ASN A 103 10.19 17.57 1.94
CA ASN A 103 10.72 18.93 1.85
C ASN A 103 11.48 19.36 3.12
N SER A 104 11.54 18.51 4.15
CA SER A 104 12.03 18.90 5.49
C SER A 104 11.21 20.02 6.14
N ASP A 105 9.94 20.16 5.78
CA ASP A 105 9.06 21.23 6.28
C ASP A 105 8.63 20.96 7.73
N LEU A 106 8.60 19.69 8.15
CA LEU A 106 8.20 19.29 9.51
C LEU A 106 9.36 19.36 10.50
N GLN A 107 9.12 20.00 11.64
CA GLN A 107 10.04 20.11 12.78
C GLN A 107 9.53 19.35 14.01
N ILE A 108 10.43 19.00 14.93
CA ILE A 108 10.05 18.37 16.20
C ILE A 108 9.20 19.36 17.01
N GLY A 109 8.06 18.90 17.52
CA GLY A 109 7.08 19.73 18.21
C GLY A 109 6.01 20.32 17.30
N ASP A 110 6.17 20.23 15.97
CA ASP A 110 5.11 20.63 15.06
C ASP A 110 3.88 19.78 15.25
N THR A 111 2.73 20.41 15.05
CA THR A 111 1.44 19.78 15.20
C THR A 111 0.80 19.56 13.85
N LEU A 112 0.44 18.31 13.57
CA LEU A 112 -0.17 17.86 12.32
C LEU A 112 -1.63 17.53 12.56
N MET A 113 -2.50 17.97 11.65
CA MET A 113 -3.87 17.49 11.59
C MET A 113 -3.89 16.21 10.75
N LEU A 114 -4.41 15.14 11.36
CA LEU A 114 -4.48 13.83 10.76
C LEU A 114 -5.95 13.46 10.63
N LEU A 115 -6.34 12.96 9.47
CA LEU A 115 -7.60 12.27 9.27
C LEU A 115 -7.34 10.77 9.34
N CYS A 116 -7.76 10.14 10.43
CA CYS A 116 -7.56 8.71 10.67
C CYS A 116 -8.89 7.96 10.62
N ALA A 117 -8.91 6.72 10.12
CA ALA A 117 -10.11 5.89 10.21
C ALA A 117 -10.32 5.44 11.67
N LYS A 118 -11.55 5.59 12.18
CA LYS A 118 -11.90 5.27 13.59
C LYS A 118 -11.60 3.81 13.98
N THR A 119 -11.81 2.88 13.05
CA THR A 119 -11.68 1.43 13.26
C THR A 119 -10.28 0.91 12.98
N ASP A 120 -9.53 1.57 12.10
CA ASP A 120 -8.18 1.16 11.71
C ASP A 120 -7.24 2.37 11.65
N PRO A 121 -6.55 2.69 12.75
CA PRO A 121 -5.69 3.87 12.84
C PRO A 121 -4.46 3.78 11.94
N GLU A 122 -4.13 2.61 11.37
CA GLU A 122 -3.08 2.49 10.34
C GLU A 122 -3.48 3.18 9.03
N ILE A 123 -4.79 3.40 8.81
CA ILE A 123 -5.31 4.17 7.70
C ILE A 123 -5.42 5.64 8.11
N PHE A 124 -4.50 6.45 7.61
CA PHE A 124 -4.47 7.89 7.90
C PHE A 124 -4.11 8.71 6.65
N LYS A 125 -4.47 9.99 6.72
CA LYS A 125 -4.06 11.02 5.76
C LYS A 125 -3.67 12.27 6.54
N ILE A 126 -2.55 12.89 6.18
CA ILE A 126 -2.18 14.21 6.68
C ILE A 126 -3.01 15.24 5.89
N ASP A 127 -3.71 16.11 6.60
CA ASP A 127 -4.52 17.19 6.02
C ASP A 127 -3.67 18.46 5.81
#